data_AF-A0A1G7ZT79-F1
#
_entry.id   AF-A0A1G7ZT79-F1
#
_cell.length_a   1.000
_cell.length_b   1.000
_cell.length_c   1.000
_cell.angle_alpha   90.00
_cell.angle_beta   90.00
_cell.angle_gamma   90.00
#
_symmetry.space_group_name_H-M   'P 1'
#
loop_
_entity.id
_entity.type
_entity.pdbx_description
1 polymer ?
#
loop_
_entity_poly.entity_id
_entity_poly.type
_entity_poly.pdbx_seq_one_letter_code
_entity_poly.pdbx_strand_id
1 'polypeptide(L)'
;MKAEDYLSFVDAWEGRATIRTRPRRIVENDEKLIYPLSRQPLVLSETFSRECPHLRDFALIQSLYKFINDVVIFETEIVDKTARSIAKDNFAIRFPFACRYDAMTVVVDEDYHALVAMDFMQQTIALTGIQPIELPLEIELSRAIPAALALAPDHLRSAVELICVAVAENTVTNDVAAFAKDDTVKQSIKGLMADHLLDEGRHSGFWARLVRIYWHAATEMDRETIARIMPVFIAQYLTNDI
;
A
#
# COMPACT_ATOMS: atom_id res chain seq x y z
N MET A 1 18.15 3.40 16.87
CA MET A 1 17.65 2.14 17.43
C MET A 1 18.57 1.06 16.93
N LYS A 2 19.22 0.32 17.82
CA LYS A 2 19.98 -0.87 17.44
C LYS A 2 19.03 -2.06 17.34
N ALA A 3 19.48 -3.13 16.70
CA ALA A 3 18.71 -4.36 16.56
C ALA A 3 18.29 -4.96 17.92
N GLU A 4 19.16 -4.84 18.93
CA GLU A 4 18.92 -5.30 20.31
C GLU A 4 17.80 -4.53 21.03
N ASP A 5 17.47 -3.32 20.57
CA ASP A 5 16.43 -2.48 21.17
C ASP A 5 15.04 -2.72 20.55
N TYR A 6 14.91 -3.65 19.59
CA TYR A 6 13.65 -3.90 18.89
C TYR A 6 12.65 -4.59 19.82
N LEU A 7 11.49 -3.96 20.01
CA LEU A 7 10.36 -4.54 20.74
C LEU A 7 9.31 -4.99 19.73
N SER A 8 8.95 -6.27 19.81
CA SER A 8 7.89 -6.84 18.97
C SER A 8 6.54 -6.21 19.29
N PHE A 9 5.71 -6.03 18.27
CA PHE A 9 4.33 -5.55 18.42
C PHE A 9 3.29 -6.67 18.35
N VAL A 10 3.70 -7.94 18.42
CA VAL A 10 2.80 -9.08 18.19
C VAL A 10 1.59 -9.12 19.13
N ASP A 11 1.74 -8.83 20.42
CA ASP A 11 0.60 -8.81 21.35
C ASP A 11 -0.45 -7.77 20.91
N ALA A 12 0.04 -6.64 20.41
CA ALA A 12 -0.80 -5.57 19.90
C ALA A 12 -1.41 -5.90 18.52
N TRP A 13 -0.78 -6.79 17.75
CA TRP A 13 -1.31 -7.34 16.50
C TRP A 13 -2.41 -8.38 16.78
N GLU A 14 -2.15 -9.35 17.66
CA GLU A 14 -3.12 -10.37 18.09
C GLU A 14 -4.46 -9.75 18.54
N GLY A 15 -4.39 -8.64 19.28
CA GLY A 15 -5.57 -7.94 19.81
C GLY A 15 -6.21 -6.91 18.87
N ARG A 16 -5.58 -6.51 17.75
CA ARG A 16 -6.04 -5.36 16.93
C ARG A 16 -6.04 -5.55 15.43
N ALA A 17 -5.35 -6.56 14.89
CA ALA A 17 -5.29 -6.78 13.44
C ALA A 17 -6.68 -6.88 12.83
N THR A 18 -6.89 -6.26 11.67
CA THR A 18 -8.21 -6.25 11.02
C THR A 18 -8.68 -7.66 10.72
N ILE A 19 -7.81 -8.52 10.20
CA ILE A 19 -8.09 -9.94 9.91
C ILE A 19 -8.64 -10.70 11.13
N ARG A 20 -8.31 -10.27 12.35
CA ARG A 20 -8.75 -10.90 13.60
C ARG A 20 -9.99 -10.25 14.22
N THR A 21 -10.17 -8.95 14.01
CA THR A 21 -11.07 -8.14 14.83
C THR A 21 -12.19 -7.45 14.08
N ARG A 22 -12.19 -7.49 12.74
CA ARG A 22 -13.21 -6.83 11.91
C ARG A 22 -14.04 -7.86 11.16
N PRO A 23 -15.37 -7.70 11.12
CA PRO A 23 -16.22 -8.56 10.30
C PRO A 23 -16.00 -8.21 8.82
N ARG A 24 -16.31 -9.18 7.95
CA ARG A 24 -16.45 -8.91 6.51
C ARG A 24 -17.45 -7.76 6.30
N ARG A 25 -17.04 -6.76 5.52
CA ARG A 25 -17.89 -5.62 5.16
C ARG A 25 -18.68 -5.92 3.90
N ILE A 26 -19.91 -5.40 3.86
CA ILE A 26 -20.82 -5.56 2.71
C ILE A 26 -21.05 -4.19 2.09
N VAL A 27 -20.86 -4.09 0.77
CA VAL A 27 -21.15 -2.89 0.00
C VAL A 27 -22.66 -2.67 -0.01
N GLU A 28 -23.08 -1.55 0.54
CA GLU A 28 -24.48 -1.17 0.61
C GLU A 28 -25.02 -0.69 -0.75
N ASN A 29 -26.30 -0.98 -0.98
CA ASN A 29 -27.05 -0.48 -2.13
C ASN A 29 -27.78 0.81 -1.74
N ASP A 30 -27.02 1.89 -1.56
CA ASP A 30 -27.52 3.25 -1.34
C ASP A 30 -27.04 4.21 -2.43
N GLU A 31 -27.45 5.48 -2.35
CA GLU A 31 -27.12 6.53 -3.32
C GLU A 31 -25.74 7.17 -3.09
N LYS A 32 -24.96 6.71 -2.09
CA LYS A 32 -23.63 7.27 -1.83
C LYS A 32 -22.64 6.83 -2.89
N LEU A 33 -21.61 7.65 -3.10
CA LEU A 33 -20.61 7.39 -4.13
C LEU A 33 -19.75 6.16 -3.78
N ILE A 34 -19.42 5.36 -4.78
CA ILE A 34 -18.52 4.21 -4.62
C ILE A 34 -17.04 4.62 -4.52
N TYR A 35 -16.71 5.82 -5.02
CA TYR A 35 -15.37 6.39 -5.07
C TYR A 35 -15.45 7.92 -4.89
N PRO A 36 -14.49 8.57 -4.19
CA PRO A 36 -14.59 9.98 -3.85
C PRO A 36 -14.33 10.87 -5.08
N LEU A 37 -15.17 11.88 -5.28
CA LEU A 37 -15.03 12.85 -6.39
C LEU A 37 -13.68 13.57 -6.35
N SER A 38 -13.19 13.88 -5.16
CA SER A 38 -11.92 14.58 -4.93
C SER A 38 -10.70 13.83 -5.49
N ARG A 39 -10.81 12.51 -5.69
CA ARG A 39 -9.75 11.66 -6.25
C ARG A 39 -10.00 11.24 -7.71
N GLN A 40 -10.99 11.84 -8.38
CA GLN A 40 -11.23 11.59 -9.81
C GLN A 40 -11.30 12.92 -10.59
N PRO A 41 -10.14 13.49 -10.99
CA PRO A 41 -10.06 14.78 -11.67
C PRO A 41 -10.86 14.85 -12.98
N LEU A 42 -10.99 13.73 -13.71
CA LEU A 42 -11.75 13.69 -14.96
C LEU A 42 -13.21 14.08 -14.74
N VAL A 43 -13.84 13.50 -13.71
CA VAL A 43 -15.24 13.74 -13.35
C VAL A 43 -15.47 15.18 -12.87
N LEU A 44 -14.45 15.80 -12.28
CA LEU A 44 -14.49 17.19 -11.82
C LEU A 44 -14.28 18.22 -12.94
N SER A 45 -13.91 17.80 -14.15
CA SER A 45 -13.69 18.73 -15.26
C SER A 45 -15.00 19.33 -15.78
N GLU A 46 -14.93 20.57 -16.26
CA GLU A 46 -16.08 21.27 -16.86
C GLU A 46 -16.61 20.51 -18.09
N THR A 47 -15.69 20.00 -18.93
CA THR A 47 -16.04 19.22 -20.11
C THR A 47 -16.80 17.95 -19.74
N PHE A 48 -16.34 17.19 -18.74
CA PHE A 48 -17.05 15.98 -18.31
C PHE A 48 -18.42 16.31 -17.72
N SER A 49 -18.49 17.35 -16.88
CA SER A 49 -19.74 17.77 -16.25
C SER A 49 -20.80 18.22 -17.27
N ARG A 50 -20.37 18.82 -18.38
CA ARG A 50 -21.25 19.28 -19.47
C ARG A 50 -21.64 18.16 -20.43
N GLU A 51 -20.66 17.40 -20.91
CA GLU A 51 -20.86 16.43 -22.02
C GLU A 51 -21.18 15.02 -21.53
N CYS A 52 -20.64 14.62 -20.38
CA CYS A 52 -20.66 13.24 -19.88
C CYS A 52 -21.27 13.07 -18.47
N PRO A 53 -22.23 13.88 -17.99
CA PRO A 53 -22.71 13.75 -16.61
C PRO A 53 -23.35 12.37 -16.33
N HIS A 54 -23.92 11.74 -17.35
CA HIS A 54 -24.50 10.40 -17.30
C HIS A 54 -23.45 9.27 -17.11
N LEU A 55 -22.16 9.55 -17.33
CA LEU A 55 -21.06 8.58 -17.16
C LEU A 55 -20.33 8.74 -15.83
N ARG A 56 -20.77 9.64 -14.95
CA ARG A 56 -20.12 9.92 -13.66
C ARG A 56 -19.90 8.65 -12.86
N ASP A 57 -20.97 7.89 -12.62
CA ASP A 57 -20.90 6.71 -11.75
C ASP A 57 -20.08 5.60 -12.39
N PHE A 58 -20.14 5.45 -13.72
CA PHE A 58 -19.26 4.55 -14.46
C PHE A 58 -17.78 4.91 -14.24
N ALA A 59 -17.41 6.18 -14.40
CA ALA A 59 -16.03 6.64 -14.18
C ALA A 59 -15.57 6.41 -12.74
N LEU A 60 -16.43 6.65 -11.74
CA LEU A 60 -16.14 6.40 -10.33
C LEU A 60 -15.98 4.90 -10.02
N ILE A 61 -16.81 4.04 -10.61
CA ILE A 61 -16.68 2.58 -10.49
C ILE A 61 -15.35 2.11 -11.10
N GLN A 62 -14.99 2.58 -12.29
CA GLN A 62 -13.69 2.24 -12.90
C GLN A 62 -12.51 2.73 -12.06
N SER A 63 -12.66 3.89 -11.41
CA SER A 63 -11.64 4.42 -10.49
C SER A 63 -11.47 3.52 -9.26
N LEU A 64 -12.56 3.01 -8.70
CA LEU A 64 -12.49 2.02 -7.63
C LEU A 64 -11.77 0.75 -8.10
N TYR A 65 -12.08 0.24 -9.29
CA TYR A 65 -11.43 -0.97 -9.81
C TYR A 65 -9.93 -0.78 -10.00
N LYS A 66 -9.50 0.35 -10.57
CA LYS A 66 -8.08 0.70 -10.68
C LYS A 66 -7.42 0.78 -9.31
N PHE A 67 -8.05 1.49 -8.36
CA PHE A 67 -7.55 1.59 -7.00
C PHE A 67 -7.41 0.22 -6.30
N ILE A 68 -8.40 -0.67 -6.43
CA ILE A 68 -8.33 -2.02 -5.88
C ILE A 68 -7.19 -2.81 -6.52
N ASN A 69 -7.03 -2.71 -7.85
CA ASN A 69 -5.95 -3.37 -8.56
C ASN A 69 -4.58 -2.89 -8.07
N ASP A 70 -4.41 -1.58 -7.91
CA ASP A 70 -3.18 -0.99 -7.39
C ASP A 70 -2.86 -1.49 -5.97
N VAL A 71 -3.87 -1.53 -5.09
CA VAL A 71 -3.72 -2.10 -3.73
C VAL A 71 -3.29 -3.56 -3.81
N VAL A 72 -3.96 -4.39 -4.61
CA VAL A 72 -3.61 -5.82 -4.73
C VAL A 72 -2.16 -6.01 -5.19
N ILE A 73 -1.71 -5.27 -6.21
CA ILE A 73 -0.32 -5.33 -6.69
C ILE A 73 0.64 -4.84 -5.61
N PHE A 74 0.35 -3.70 -4.99
CA PHE A 74 1.18 -3.12 -3.94
C PHE A 74 1.39 -4.09 -2.78
N GLU A 75 0.29 -4.61 -2.22
CA GLU A 75 0.32 -5.51 -1.07
C GLU A 75 1.06 -6.82 -1.40
N THR A 76 0.69 -7.48 -2.51
CA THR A 76 1.15 -8.86 -2.76
C THR A 76 2.50 -8.94 -3.47
N GLU A 77 2.82 -7.99 -4.35
CA GLU A 77 4.03 -8.08 -5.19
C GLU A 77 5.19 -7.24 -4.66
N ILE A 78 4.92 -6.26 -3.79
CA ILE A 78 5.92 -5.29 -3.31
C ILE A 78 6.16 -5.44 -1.81
N VAL A 79 5.12 -5.20 -1.00
CA VAL A 79 5.23 -5.19 0.47
C VAL A 79 5.42 -6.61 0.99
N ASP A 80 4.49 -7.51 0.65
CA ASP A 80 4.54 -8.91 1.07
C ASP A 80 5.83 -9.58 0.61
N LYS A 81 6.23 -9.39 -0.65
CA LYS A 81 7.50 -9.95 -1.17
C LYS A 81 8.69 -9.62 -0.26
N THR A 82 8.81 -8.36 0.17
CA THR A 82 9.91 -7.90 1.04
C THR A 82 9.74 -8.42 2.46
N ALA A 83 8.54 -8.30 3.04
CA ALA A 83 8.23 -8.75 4.40
C ALA A 83 8.44 -10.27 4.55
N ARG A 84 7.99 -11.06 3.57
CA ARG A 84 8.14 -12.51 3.50
C ARG A 84 9.61 -12.93 3.37
N SER A 85 10.41 -12.19 2.61
CA SER A 85 11.86 -12.41 2.53
C SER A 85 12.55 -12.19 3.87
N ILE A 86 12.17 -11.12 4.59
CA ILE A 86 12.66 -10.83 5.95
C ILE A 86 12.24 -11.94 6.92
N ALA A 87 10.95 -12.28 6.96
CA ALA A 87 10.40 -13.30 7.87
C ALA A 87 11.11 -14.65 7.73
N LYS A 88 11.35 -15.07 6.48
CA LYS A 88 12.03 -16.32 6.14
C LYS A 88 13.55 -16.28 6.27
N ASP A 89 14.13 -15.14 6.68
CA ASP A 89 15.58 -14.96 6.78
C ASP A 89 16.30 -15.14 5.43
N ASN A 90 15.63 -14.81 4.34
CA ASN A 90 16.17 -14.83 2.97
C ASN A 90 16.60 -13.43 2.50
N PHE A 91 16.36 -12.40 3.31
CA PHE A 91 16.79 -11.03 3.06
C PHE A 91 18.29 -10.88 3.37
N ALA A 92 19.02 -10.09 2.57
CA ALA A 92 20.48 -9.96 2.74
C ALA A 92 20.86 -9.26 4.06
N ILE A 93 20.02 -8.33 4.52
CA ILE A 93 20.15 -7.72 5.85
C ILE A 93 19.52 -8.67 6.88
N ARG A 94 20.34 -9.14 7.82
CA ARG A 94 19.89 -10.04 8.89
C ARG A 94 19.21 -9.25 10.00
N PHE A 95 17.96 -9.58 10.28
CA PHE A 95 17.21 -9.02 11.39
C PHE A 95 17.01 -10.04 12.52
N PRO A 96 16.94 -9.61 13.78
CA PRO A 96 16.59 -10.47 14.91
C PRO A 96 15.26 -11.20 14.69
N PHE A 97 15.09 -12.36 15.35
CA PHE A 97 13.87 -13.15 15.23
C PHE A 97 12.59 -12.36 15.55
N ALA A 98 12.62 -11.45 16.53
CA ALA A 98 11.48 -10.59 16.84
C ALA A 98 11.02 -9.75 15.64
N CYS A 99 11.94 -9.15 14.88
CA CYS A 99 11.60 -8.43 13.65
C CYS A 99 11.03 -9.36 12.58
N ARG A 100 11.60 -10.56 12.46
CA ARG A 100 11.18 -11.56 11.47
C ARG A 100 9.79 -12.10 11.77
N TYR A 101 9.46 -12.26 13.05
CA TYR A 101 8.13 -12.68 13.49
C TYR A 101 7.10 -11.60 13.20
N ASP A 102 7.41 -10.34 13.53
CA ASP A 102 6.57 -9.20 13.16
C ASP A 102 6.43 -9.04 11.64
N ALA A 103 7.49 -9.30 10.86
CA ALA A 103 7.42 -9.31 9.40
C ALA A 103 6.41 -10.34 8.89
N MET A 104 6.30 -11.52 9.55
CA MET A 104 5.28 -12.50 9.20
C MET A 104 3.86 -12.01 9.54
N THR A 105 3.69 -11.16 10.55
CA THR A 105 2.38 -10.55 10.81
C THR A 105 1.98 -9.54 9.73
N VAL A 106 2.95 -8.79 9.20
CA VAL A 106 2.74 -7.88 8.05
C VAL A 106 2.30 -8.67 6.82
N VAL A 107 3.00 -9.76 6.49
CA VAL A 107 2.60 -10.69 5.40
C VAL A 107 1.12 -11.12 5.50
N VAL A 108 0.66 -11.46 6.71
CA VAL A 108 -0.73 -11.89 6.94
C VAL A 108 -1.70 -10.74 6.76
N ASP A 109 -1.36 -9.54 7.23
CA ASP A 109 -2.19 -8.35 7.08
C ASP A 109 -2.30 -7.95 5.59
N GLU A 110 -1.19 -7.95 4.83
CA GLU A 110 -1.20 -7.58 3.40
C GLU A 110 -1.96 -8.57 2.51
N ASP A 111 -1.77 -9.87 2.73
CA ASP A 111 -2.55 -10.90 2.03
C ASP A 111 -4.07 -10.73 2.32
N TYR A 112 -4.42 -10.28 3.53
CA TYR A 112 -5.80 -10.00 3.90
C TYR A 112 -6.33 -8.69 3.30
N HIS A 113 -5.53 -7.63 3.28
CA HIS A 113 -5.88 -6.37 2.61
C HIS A 113 -6.21 -6.60 1.13
N ALA A 114 -5.37 -7.36 0.43
CA ALA A 114 -5.61 -7.76 -0.96
C ALA A 114 -6.90 -8.58 -1.11
N LEU A 115 -7.13 -9.56 -0.22
CA LEU A 115 -8.35 -10.38 -0.23
C LEU A 115 -9.61 -9.53 -0.07
N VAL A 116 -9.63 -8.60 0.89
CA VAL A 116 -10.80 -7.75 1.12
C VAL A 116 -11.01 -6.76 -0.04
N ALA A 117 -9.94 -6.23 -0.63
CA ALA A 117 -10.03 -5.38 -1.82
C ALA A 117 -10.67 -6.15 -3.00
N MET A 118 -10.23 -7.39 -3.25
CA MET A 118 -10.83 -8.26 -4.26
C MET A 118 -12.31 -8.59 -3.97
N ASP A 119 -12.67 -8.82 -2.71
CA ASP A 119 -14.06 -9.03 -2.29
C ASP A 119 -14.93 -7.81 -2.60
N PHE A 120 -14.43 -6.59 -2.36
CA PHE A 120 -15.15 -5.36 -2.71
C PHE A 120 -15.33 -5.17 -4.22
N MET A 121 -14.35 -5.58 -5.03
CA MET A 121 -14.49 -5.60 -6.48
C MET A 121 -15.65 -6.52 -6.90
N GLN A 122 -15.69 -7.75 -6.37
CA GLN A 122 -16.76 -8.71 -6.68
C GLN A 122 -18.14 -8.18 -6.25
N GLN A 123 -18.23 -7.59 -5.06
CA GLN A 123 -19.47 -6.99 -4.56
C GLN A 123 -19.94 -5.82 -5.45
N THR A 124 -19.01 -4.97 -5.89
CA THR A 124 -19.32 -3.83 -6.78
C THR A 124 -19.78 -4.30 -8.15
N ILE A 125 -19.15 -5.34 -8.72
CA ILE A 125 -19.60 -5.97 -9.97
C ILE A 125 -21.00 -6.54 -9.81
N ALA A 126 -21.27 -7.28 -8.72
CA ALA A 126 -22.58 -7.87 -8.46
C ALA A 126 -23.67 -6.81 -8.26
N LEU A 127 -23.33 -5.69 -7.60
CA LEU A 127 -24.24 -4.59 -7.33
C LEU A 127 -24.60 -3.79 -8.60
N THR A 128 -23.61 -3.53 -9.45
CA THR A 128 -23.73 -2.56 -10.57
C THR A 128 -23.89 -3.21 -11.93
N GLY A 129 -23.47 -4.47 -12.08
CA GLY A 129 -23.36 -5.15 -13.37
C GLY A 129 -22.23 -4.63 -14.27
N ILE A 130 -21.43 -3.66 -13.81
CA ILE A 130 -20.36 -3.03 -14.60
C ILE A 130 -19.06 -3.78 -14.38
N GLN A 131 -18.48 -4.28 -15.48
CA GLN A 131 -17.17 -4.94 -15.47
C GLN A 131 -16.03 -3.90 -15.49
N PRO A 132 -14.85 -4.24 -14.95
CA PRO A 132 -13.67 -3.41 -15.13
C PRO A 132 -13.29 -3.33 -16.60
N ILE A 133 -12.85 -2.14 -17.05
CA ILE A 133 -12.02 -2.03 -18.25
C ILE A 133 -10.68 -2.71 -17.99
N GLU A 134 -9.87 -2.94 -19.03
CA GLU A 134 -8.56 -3.55 -18.88
C GLU A 134 -7.74 -2.82 -17.80
N LEU A 135 -7.38 -3.56 -16.75
CA LEU A 135 -6.65 -3.03 -15.61
C LEU A 135 -5.14 -3.13 -15.88
N PRO A 136 -4.34 -2.15 -15.41
CA PRO A 136 -2.89 -2.24 -15.50
C PRO A 136 -2.33 -3.49 -14.81
N LEU A 137 -1.26 -4.05 -15.36
CA LEU A 137 -0.56 -5.19 -14.76
C LEU A 137 0.56 -4.77 -13.82
N GLU A 138 0.79 -3.47 -13.67
CA GLU A 138 1.85 -2.91 -12.85
C GLU A 138 1.39 -1.57 -12.27
N ILE A 139 2.10 -1.10 -11.24
CA ILE A 139 1.93 0.24 -10.65
C ILE A 139 3.24 1.02 -10.74
N GLU A 140 3.24 2.30 -10.36
CA GLU A 140 4.42 3.16 -10.43
C GLU A 140 5.61 2.57 -9.67
N LEU A 141 5.35 1.91 -8.53
CA LEU A 141 6.38 1.23 -7.74
C LEU A 141 6.99 0.02 -8.45
N SER A 142 6.24 -0.68 -9.29
CA SER A 142 6.74 -1.78 -10.13
C SER A 142 7.82 -1.30 -11.09
N ARG A 143 7.85 -0.01 -11.44
CA ARG A 143 8.91 0.62 -12.25
C ARG A 143 9.97 1.31 -11.38
N ALA A 144 9.54 2.05 -10.35
CA ALA A 144 10.42 2.88 -9.52
C ALA A 144 11.42 2.06 -8.70
N ILE A 145 11.00 0.94 -8.12
CA ILE A 145 11.89 0.08 -7.30
C ILE A 145 12.99 -0.54 -8.18
N PRO A 146 12.69 -1.22 -9.31
CA PRO A 146 13.74 -1.72 -10.21
C PRO A 146 14.70 -0.64 -10.70
N ALA A 147 14.20 0.56 -11.02
CA ALA A 147 15.05 1.67 -11.43
C ALA A 147 16.04 2.10 -10.34
N ALA A 148 15.58 2.17 -9.08
CA ALA A 148 16.44 2.45 -7.94
C ALA A 148 17.47 1.34 -7.70
N LEU A 149 17.04 0.07 -7.78
CA LEU A 149 17.90 -1.09 -7.59
C LEU A 149 18.97 -1.23 -8.67
N ALA A 150 18.70 -0.80 -9.90
CA ALA A 150 19.66 -0.82 -10.99
C ALA A 150 20.86 0.12 -10.76
N LEU A 151 20.70 1.14 -9.91
CA LEU A 151 21.76 2.08 -9.52
C LEU A 151 22.52 1.63 -8.26
N ALA A 152 22.00 0.64 -7.53
CA ALA A 152 22.57 0.19 -6.28
C ALA A 152 23.69 -0.83 -6.52
N PRO A 153 24.87 -0.67 -5.89
CA PRO A 153 25.85 -1.75 -5.77
C PRO A 153 25.20 -3.00 -5.16
N ASP A 154 25.67 -4.19 -5.53
CA ASP A 154 25.06 -5.46 -5.14
C ASP A 154 24.85 -5.59 -3.62
N HIS A 155 25.81 -5.13 -2.81
CA HIS A 155 25.73 -5.18 -1.35
C HIS A 155 24.68 -4.22 -0.74
N LEU A 156 24.17 -3.25 -1.51
CA LEU A 156 23.18 -2.26 -1.10
C LEU A 156 21.78 -2.52 -1.66
N ARG A 157 21.60 -3.50 -2.56
CA ARG A 157 20.29 -3.74 -3.21
C ARG A 157 19.17 -3.97 -2.20
N SER A 158 19.36 -4.85 -1.22
CA SER A 158 18.36 -5.07 -0.16
C SER A 158 18.15 -3.84 0.74
N ALA A 159 19.17 -3.00 0.93
CA ALA A 159 19.01 -1.78 1.70
C ALA A 159 18.15 -0.74 0.96
N VAL A 160 18.38 -0.60 -0.35
CA VAL A 160 17.60 0.28 -1.22
C VAL A 160 16.17 -0.23 -1.32
N GLU A 161 15.95 -1.54 -1.53
CA GLU A 161 14.62 -2.17 -1.51
C GLU A 161 13.87 -1.88 -0.21
N LEU A 162 14.51 -2.13 0.94
CA LEU A 162 13.94 -1.88 2.27
C LEU A 162 13.48 -0.42 2.43
N ILE A 163 14.30 0.54 1.99
CA ILE A 163 13.98 1.96 2.13
C ILE A 163 12.88 2.38 1.14
N CYS A 164 12.90 1.86 -0.09
CA CYS A 164 11.84 2.14 -1.07
C CYS A 164 10.47 1.64 -0.57
N VAL A 165 10.41 0.40 -0.07
CA VAL A 165 9.19 -0.17 0.52
C VAL A 165 8.76 0.63 1.75
N ALA A 166 9.69 0.97 2.64
CA ALA A 166 9.37 1.79 3.81
C ALA A 166 8.79 3.17 3.45
N VAL A 167 9.28 3.80 2.38
CA VAL A 167 8.73 5.06 1.87
C VAL A 167 7.32 4.85 1.32
N ALA A 168 7.12 3.82 0.49
CA ALA A 168 5.84 3.51 -0.13
C ALA A 168 4.73 3.20 0.90
N GLU A 169 5.05 2.43 1.93
CA GLU A 169 4.16 2.11 3.05
C GLU A 169 3.70 3.37 3.80
N ASN A 170 4.63 4.31 4.02
CA ASN A 170 4.31 5.56 4.69
C ASN A 170 3.47 6.50 3.80
N THR A 171 3.63 6.47 2.48
CA THR A 171 2.80 7.26 1.56
C THR A 171 1.40 6.67 1.41
N VAL A 172 1.27 5.35 1.27
CA VAL A 172 -0.04 4.66 1.22
C VAL A 172 -0.84 4.88 2.49
N THR A 173 -0.21 4.81 3.67
CA THR A 173 -0.87 5.14 4.96
C THR A 173 -1.58 6.51 4.89
N ASN A 174 -0.93 7.52 4.29
CA ASN A 174 -1.54 8.85 4.17
C ASN A 174 -2.68 8.89 3.15
N ASP A 175 -2.57 8.14 2.05
CA ASP A 175 -3.60 8.05 1.03
C ASP A 175 -4.88 7.39 1.55
N VAL A 176 -4.73 6.25 2.22
CA VAL A 176 -5.83 5.54 2.87
C VAL A 176 -6.45 6.40 3.96
N ALA A 177 -5.65 7.15 4.73
CA ALA A 177 -6.15 8.08 5.75
C ALA A 177 -7.01 9.21 5.18
N ALA A 178 -6.63 9.76 4.03
CA ALA A 178 -7.43 10.77 3.35
C ALA A 178 -8.74 10.19 2.81
N PHE A 179 -8.73 8.95 2.30
CA PHE A 179 -9.95 8.26 1.85
C PHE A 179 -10.90 7.97 3.03
N ALA A 180 -10.38 7.47 4.15
CA ALA A 180 -11.16 7.13 5.34
C ALA A 180 -11.88 8.33 5.98
N LYS A 181 -11.51 9.56 5.64
CA LYS A 181 -12.15 10.79 6.13
C LYS A 181 -13.26 11.30 5.21
N ASP A 182 -13.42 10.76 4.01
CA ASP A 182 -14.41 11.23 3.04
C ASP A 182 -15.83 10.75 3.43
N ASP A 183 -16.75 11.69 3.64
CA ASP A 183 -18.15 11.40 4.02
C ASP A 183 -19.10 11.30 2.81
N THR A 184 -18.60 11.55 1.59
CA THR A 184 -19.37 11.48 0.34
C THR A 184 -19.50 10.05 -0.19
N VAL A 185 -18.66 9.14 0.29
CA VAL A 185 -18.61 7.75 -0.14
C VAL A 185 -19.42 6.81 0.76
N LYS A 186 -19.73 5.64 0.20
CA LYS A 186 -20.32 4.51 0.91
C LYS A 186 -19.60 4.24 2.23
N GLN A 187 -20.37 4.01 3.29
CA GLN A 187 -19.88 3.66 4.62
C GLN A 187 -19.07 2.36 4.63
N SER A 188 -19.43 1.38 3.79
CA SER A 188 -18.60 0.17 3.63
C SER A 188 -17.21 0.49 3.11
N ILE A 189 -17.09 1.37 2.09
CA ILE A 189 -15.82 1.81 1.51
C ILE A 189 -15.02 2.61 2.53
N LYS A 190 -15.64 3.58 3.20
CA LYS A 190 -15.01 4.34 4.28
C LYS A 190 -14.50 3.41 5.39
N GLY A 191 -15.30 2.44 5.78
CA GLY A 191 -14.96 1.44 6.78
C GLY A 191 -13.81 0.54 6.36
N LEU A 192 -13.78 0.12 5.09
CA LEU A 192 -12.68 -0.65 4.51
C LEU A 192 -11.36 0.11 4.61
N MET A 193 -11.36 1.38 4.20
CA MET A 193 -10.18 2.23 4.28
C MET A 193 -9.76 2.48 5.73
N ALA A 194 -10.71 2.69 6.64
CA ALA A 194 -10.42 2.86 8.06
C ALA A 194 -9.81 1.61 8.69
N ASP A 195 -10.28 0.42 8.32
CA ASP A 195 -9.72 -0.84 8.77
C ASP A 195 -8.29 -1.04 8.27
N HIS A 196 -8.08 -0.89 6.96
CA HIS A 196 -6.74 -0.96 6.35
C HIS A 196 -5.77 0.03 7.03
N LEU A 197 -6.19 1.27 7.24
CA LEU A 197 -5.38 2.30 7.91
C LEU A 197 -4.91 1.93 9.32
N LEU A 198 -5.71 1.17 10.08
CA LEU A 198 -5.34 0.75 11.44
C LEU A 198 -4.15 -0.21 11.44
N ASP A 199 -4.02 -0.98 10.36
CA ASP A 199 -2.94 -1.94 10.16
C ASP A 199 -1.71 -1.21 9.59
N GLU A 200 -1.91 -0.33 8.60
CA GLU A 200 -0.86 0.52 8.03
C GLU A 200 -0.18 1.45 9.04
N GLY A 201 -0.93 1.93 10.04
CA GLY A 201 -0.35 2.69 11.15
C GLY A 201 0.68 1.88 11.96
N ARG A 202 0.57 0.56 11.99
CA ARG A 202 1.58 -0.34 12.61
C ARG A 202 2.70 -0.66 11.62
N HIS A 203 2.38 -0.90 10.35
CA HIS A 203 3.34 -1.25 9.30
C HIS A 203 4.33 -0.13 9.05
N SER A 204 3.86 1.11 8.90
CA SER A 204 4.71 2.31 8.80
C SER A 204 5.73 2.41 9.95
N GLY A 205 5.28 2.12 11.18
CA GLY A 205 6.14 2.05 12.36
C GLY A 205 7.15 0.91 12.33
N PHE A 206 6.74 -0.27 11.85
CA PHE A 206 7.59 -1.45 11.64
C PHE A 206 8.71 -1.14 10.65
N TRP A 207 8.36 -0.72 9.43
CA TRP A 207 9.34 -0.39 8.39
C TRP A 207 10.31 0.70 8.81
N ALA A 208 9.82 1.75 9.49
CA ALA A 208 10.68 2.80 10.03
C ALA A 208 11.70 2.27 11.05
N ARG A 209 11.32 1.28 11.89
CA ARG A 209 12.26 0.64 12.83
C ARG A 209 13.32 -0.19 12.09
N LEU A 210 12.93 -0.96 11.07
CA LEU A 210 13.85 -1.76 10.27
C LEU A 210 14.86 -0.89 9.52
N VAL A 211 14.39 0.19 8.90
CA VAL A 211 15.26 1.20 8.27
C VAL A 211 16.23 1.80 9.28
N ARG A 212 15.77 2.16 10.50
CA ARG A 212 16.67 2.69 11.54
C ARG A 212 17.72 1.68 11.99
N ILE A 213 17.38 0.40 12.10
CA ILE A 213 18.31 -0.68 12.45
C ILE A 213 19.41 -0.77 11.38
N TYR A 214 19.03 -0.85 10.10
CA TYR A 214 20.00 -0.86 9.00
C TYR A 214 20.83 0.43 9.00
N TRP A 215 20.17 1.59 9.02
CA TRP A 215 20.82 2.89 8.88
C TRP A 215 21.87 3.13 9.95
N HIS A 216 21.60 2.72 11.20
CA HIS A 216 22.55 2.84 12.30
C HIS A 216 23.84 2.03 12.08
N ALA A 217 23.75 0.86 11.43
CA ALA A 217 24.90 0.00 11.15
C ALA A 217 25.61 0.34 9.82
N ALA A 218 24.95 1.06 8.91
CA ALA A 218 25.51 1.42 7.61
C ALA A 218 26.71 2.39 7.73
N THR A 219 27.69 2.21 6.86
CA THR A 219 28.84 3.12 6.73
C THR A 219 28.38 4.47 6.16
N GLU A 220 29.17 5.53 6.37
CA GLU A 220 28.89 6.84 5.77
C GLU A 220 28.82 6.77 4.24
N MET A 221 29.74 6.03 3.62
CA MET A 221 29.77 5.81 2.17
C MET A 221 28.50 5.11 1.65
N ASP A 222 27.99 4.11 2.37
CA ASP A 222 26.75 3.42 1.98
C ASP A 222 25.55 4.36 2.09
N ARG A 223 25.46 5.14 3.18
CA ARG A 223 24.39 6.13 3.40
C ARG A 223 24.38 7.18 2.28
N GLU A 224 25.53 7.71 1.90
CA GLU A 224 25.64 8.66 0.80
C GLU A 224 25.24 8.05 -0.54
N THR A 225 25.64 6.81 -0.79
CA THR A 225 25.31 6.11 -2.03
C THR A 225 23.80 5.91 -2.15
N ILE A 226 23.16 5.46 -1.08
CA ILE A 226 21.69 5.34 -1.03
C ILE A 226 21.04 6.71 -1.23
N ALA A 227 21.51 7.75 -0.56
CA ALA A 227 20.94 9.10 -0.67
C ALA A 227 20.97 9.63 -2.12
N ARG A 228 21.99 9.29 -2.91
CA ARG A 228 22.09 9.66 -4.33
C ARG A 228 21.12 8.88 -5.24
N ILE A 229 20.71 7.68 -4.84
CA ILE A 229 19.76 6.84 -5.60
C ILE A 229 18.31 7.31 -5.38
N MET A 230 17.99 7.78 -4.18
CA MET A 230 16.60 8.03 -3.78
C MET A 230 15.83 9.05 -4.62
N PRO A 231 16.44 10.11 -5.16
CA PRO A 231 15.74 11.01 -6.09
C PRO A 231 15.19 10.30 -7.34
N VAL A 232 15.89 9.27 -7.86
CA VAL A 232 15.40 8.50 -9.02
C VAL A 232 14.17 7.69 -8.66
N PHE A 233 14.18 7.04 -7.50
CA PHE A 233 13.01 6.35 -6.97
C PHE A 233 11.80 7.29 -6.83
N ILE A 234 11.98 8.42 -6.15
CA ILE A 234 10.88 9.37 -5.88
C ILE A 234 10.32 9.94 -7.19
N ALA A 235 11.18 10.28 -8.15
CA ALA A 235 10.76 10.86 -9.42
C ALA A 235 9.90 9.88 -10.25
N GLN A 236 10.20 8.57 -10.18
CA GLN A 236 9.40 7.56 -10.88
C GLN A 236 8.17 7.12 -10.08
N TYR A 237 8.27 7.08 -8.76
CA TYR A 237 7.16 6.67 -7.91
C TYR A 237 6.00 7.67 -7.97
N LEU A 238 6.30 8.98 -7.96
CA LEU A 238 5.27 10.03 -7.89
C LEU A 238 4.73 10.47 -9.26
N THR A 239 4.85 9.62 -10.28
CA THR A 239 4.21 9.84 -11.59
C THR A 239 2.74 9.40 -11.57
N ASN A 240 2.04 9.59 -12.69
CA ASN A 240 0.67 9.12 -12.93
C ASN A 240 0.53 8.54 -14.35
N ASP A 241 1.59 7.86 -14.80
CA ASP A 241 1.73 7.35 -16.18
C ASP A 241 0.99 6.03 -16.42
N ILE A 242 0.44 5.41 -15.36
CA ILE A 242 -0.26 4.12 -15.39
C ILE A 242 -1.72 4.27 -14.95
#